data_AF-A0A9E6FA17-F1
#
_entry.id   AF-A0A9E6FA17-F1
#
_cell.length_a   1.000
_cell.length_b   1.000
_cell.length_c   1.000
_cell.angle_alpha   90.00
_cell.angle_beta   90.00
_cell.angle_gamma   90.00
#
_symmetry.space_group_name_H-M   'P 1'
#
loop_
_entity.id
_entity.type
_entity.pdbx_description
1 polymer ?
#
loop_
_entity_poly.entity_id
_entity_poly.type
_entity_poly.pdbx_seq_one_letter_code
_entity_poly.pdbx_strand_id
1 'polypeptide(L)'
;MNSFESNFFIKYLPEDTEICEIIHRHGIVILKKIFIWLFIVSISSMFYYISYRVKEIIPFYIFEIFLFALFFKIVYDIFDWYNDVWIITHDGIFDIKWKLFKSETNSIKYENIEGVEVIENGFIDIILKKGSIIIHKIGDEEFSIDEVYLPYNALNEIENFTKEEEKEEPQKDKFELMMEALSGVVVDYMDRKGGKKEEKIEEYLEEMKKKGETIDLR
;
A
#
# COMPACT_ATOMS: atom_id res chain seq x y z
N MET A 1 -6.13 9.97 -14.67
CA MET A 1 -6.88 9.97 -13.40
C MET A 1 -8.19 10.77 -13.57
N ASN A 2 -9.32 10.26 -13.07
CA ASN A 2 -10.58 11.01 -13.09
C ASN A 2 -10.56 12.09 -12.00
N SER A 3 -10.90 13.34 -12.34
CA SER A 3 -10.87 14.48 -11.40
C SER A 3 -11.80 14.30 -10.18
N PHE A 4 -12.83 13.46 -10.29
CA PHE A 4 -13.72 13.16 -9.17
C PHE A 4 -13.04 12.28 -8.10
N GLU A 5 -12.35 11.23 -8.52
CA GLU A 5 -11.72 10.27 -7.62
C GLU A 5 -10.60 10.94 -6.83
N SER A 6 -9.74 11.72 -7.50
CA SER A 6 -8.67 12.45 -6.83
C SER A 6 -9.22 13.41 -5.76
N ASN A 7 -10.27 14.17 -6.07
CA ASN A 7 -10.91 15.10 -5.13
C ASN A 7 -11.65 14.41 -3.97
N PHE A 8 -12.12 13.18 -4.18
CA PHE A 8 -12.76 12.39 -3.13
C PHE A 8 -11.72 11.84 -2.16
N PHE A 9 -10.66 11.24 -2.68
CA PHE A 9 -9.66 10.55 -1.88
C PHE A 9 -8.66 11.48 -1.20
N ILE A 10 -8.32 12.63 -1.79
CA ILE A 10 -7.39 13.61 -1.18
C ILE A 10 -7.79 14.06 0.22
N LYS A 11 -9.08 13.99 0.56
CA LYS A 11 -9.61 14.31 1.91
C LYS A 11 -9.18 13.33 3.00
N TYR A 12 -8.69 12.16 2.61
CA TYR A 12 -8.22 11.11 3.52
C TYR A 12 -6.69 11.05 3.61
N LEU A 13 -5.99 11.92 2.87
CA LEU A 13 -4.53 12.06 2.90
C LEU A 13 -4.11 13.29 3.74
N PRO A 14 -2.84 13.33 4.21
CA PRO A 14 -2.24 14.52 4.84
C PRO A 14 -2.25 15.77 3.93
N GLU A 15 -2.18 16.96 4.54
CA GLU A 15 -2.27 18.25 3.86
C GLU A 15 -0.97 18.64 3.12
N ASP A 16 -0.70 18.04 1.96
CA ASP A 16 0.42 18.34 1.03
C ASP A 16 0.70 17.21 0.03
N THR A 17 0.09 16.04 0.22
CA THR A 17 0.38 14.86 -0.59
C THR A 17 -0.23 14.94 -1.99
N GLU A 18 0.61 14.83 -3.03
CA GLU A 18 0.18 14.69 -4.42
C GLU A 18 -0.12 13.21 -4.76
N ILE A 19 -1.26 12.96 -5.41
CA ILE A 19 -1.68 11.61 -5.81
C ILE A 19 -1.09 11.30 -7.19
N CYS A 20 -0.22 10.29 -7.26
CA CYS A 20 0.35 9.78 -8.51
C CYS A 20 -0.65 8.82 -9.19
N GLU A 21 -1.03 7.77 -8.48
CA GLU A 21 -1.89 6.70 -9.01
C GLU A 21 -2.86 6.17 -7.94
N ILE A 22 -4.06 5.80 -8.38
CA ILE A 22 -5.09 5.18 -7.53
C ILE A 22 -5.37 3.78 -8.07
N ILE A 23 -4.99 2.77 -7.29
CA ILE A 23 -5.16 1.37 -7.61
C ILE A 23 -6.40 0.86 -6.90
N HIS A 24 -7.34 0.35 -7.70
CA HIS A 24 -8.56 -0.26 -7.20
C HIS A 24 -8.45 -1.78 -7.23
N ARG A 25 -9.18 -2.43 -6.32
CA ARG A 25 -9.39 -3.88 -6.38
C ARG A 25 -10.16 -4.26 -7.64
N HIS A 26 -9.85 -5.43 -8.22
CA HIS A 26 -10.43 -5.86 -9.48
C HIS A 26 -11.97 -6.00 -9.41
N GLY A 27 -12.69 -5.45 -10.39
CA GLY A 27 -14.16 -5.44 -10.41
C GLY A 27 -14.84 -6.82 -10.46
N ILE A 28 -14.14 -7.85 -10.94
CA ILE A 28 -14.66 -9.22 -10.91
C ILE A 28 -14.92 -9.74 -9.49
N VAL A 29 -14.21 -9.22 -8.49
CA VAL A 29 -14.35 -9.63 -7.10
C VAL A 29 -15.73 -9.25 -6.60
N ILE A 30 -16.12 -7.98 -6.79
CA ILE A 30 -17.44 -7.50 -6.42
C ILE A 30 -18.53 -8.13 -7.30
N LEU A 31 -18.26 -8.35 -8.58
CA LEU A 31 -19.22 -8.98 -9.49
C LEU A 31 -19.61 -10.38 -9.00
N LYS A 32 -18.63 -11.21 -8.59
CA LYS A 32 -18.89 -12.54 -8.00
C LYS A 32 -19.76 -12.44 -6.74
N LYS A 33 -19.45 -11.52 -5.83
CA LYS A 33 -20.25 -11.29 -4.61
C LYS A 33 -21.69 -10.86 -4.94
N ILE A 34 -21.87 -9.93 -5.87
CA ILE A 34 -23.20 -9.49 -6.33
C ILE A 34 -23.98 -10.67 -6.91
N PHE A 35 -23.36 -11.50 -7.75
CA PHE A 35 -24.03 -12.68 -8.32
C PHE A 35 -24.51 -13.66 -7.24
N ILE A 36 -23.70 -13.89 -6.20
CA ILE A 36 -24.09 -14.75 -5.07
C ILE A 36 -25.31 -14.18 -4.34
N TRP A 37 -25.31 -12.87 -4.03
CA TRP A 37 -26.45 -12.24 -3.36
C TRP A 37 -27.71 -12.21 -4.22
N LEU A 38 -27.58 -11.92 -5.53
CA LEU A 38 -28.70 -12.00 -6.47
C LEU A 38 -29.26 -13.41 -6.58
N PHE A 39 -28.41 -14.43 -6.53
CA PHE A 39 -28.83 -15.83 -6.51
C PHE A 39 -29.61 -16.16 -5.23
N ILE A 40 -29.16 -15.70 -4.07
CA ILE A 40 -29.87 -15.85 -2.79
C ILE A 40 -31.23 -15.15 -2.82
N VAL A 41 -31.29 -13.91 -3.32
CA VAL A 41 -32.54 -13.15 -3.50
C VAL A 41 -33.49 -13.90 -4.42
N SER A 42 -32.99 -14.39 -5.56
CA SER A 42 -33.78 -15.13 -6.55
C SER A 42 -34.34 -16.43 -5.99
N ILE A 43 -33.52 -17.25 -5.33
CA ILE A 43 -33.95 -18.51 -4.69
C ILE A 43 -34.97 -18.24 -3.58
N SER A 44 -34.69 -17.28 -2.70
CA SER A 44 -35.58 -16.96 -1.58
C SER A 44 -36.94 -16.50 -2.08
N SER A 45 -36.95 -15.67 -3.13
CA SER A 45 -38.17 -15.21 -3.79
C SER A 45 -38.92 -16.36 -4.46
N MET A 46 -38.22 -17.18 -5.26
CA MET A 46 -38.81 -18.35 -5.90
C MET A 46 -39.47 -19.28 -4.87
N PHE A 47 -38.77 -19.59 -3.78
CA PHE A 47 -39.27 -20.47 -2.72
C PHE A 47 -40.48 -19.88 -2.00
N TYR A 48 -40.46 -18.57 -1.69
CA TYR A 48 -41.58 -17.86 -1.08
C TYR A 48 -42.83 -17.91 -1.96
N TYR A 49 -42.70 -17.67 -3.26
CA TYR A 49 -43.85 -17.61 -4.17
C TYR A 49 -44.44 -18.98 -4.52
N ILE A 50 -43.63 -20.05 -4.54
CA ILE A 50 -44.09 -21.41 -4.85
C ILE A 50 -44.74 -22.10 -3.64
N SER A 51 -44.22 -21.88 -2.43
CA SER A 51 -44.66 -22.64 -1.25
C SER A 51 -45.77 -21.94 -0.48
N TYR A 52 -46.99 -22.49 -0.52
CA TYR A 52 -48.11 -21.97 0.27
C TYR A 52 -47.84 -22.01 1.78
N ARG A 53 -47.16 -23.05 2.29
CA ARG A 53 -46.80 -23.15 3.72
C ARG A 53 -45.86 -22.02 4.16
N VAL A 54 -44.94 -21.60 3.28
CA VAL A 54 -43.99 -20.53 3.62
C VAL A 54 -44.72 -19.19 3.75
N LYS A 55 -45.70 -18.91 2.89
CA LYS A 55 -46.53 -17.69 2.98
C LYS A 55 -47.39 -17.65 4.24
N GLU A 56 -47.83 -18.80 4.73
CA GLU A 56 -48.61 -18.92 5.97
C GLU A 56 -47.74 -18.64 7.21
N ILE A 57 -46.50 -19.12 7.22
CA ILE A 57 -45.56 -18.93 8.33
C ILE A 57 -44.91 -17.55 8.30
N ILE A 58 -44.56 -17.06 7.11
CA ILE A 58 -43.83 -15.80 6.90
C ILE A 58 -44.76 -14.79 6.24
N PRO A 59 -45.28 -13.81 7.01
CA PRO A 59 -46.04 -12.71 6.47
C PRO A 59 -45.24 -11.94 5.41
N PHE A 60 -45.95 -11.43 4.40
CA PHE A 60 -45.36 -10.71 3.28
C PHE A 60 -44.41 -9.57 3.70
N TYR A 61 -44.79 -8.78 4.70
CA TYR A 61 -43.98 -7.65 5.17
C TYR A 61 -42.63 -8.09 5.79
N ILE A 62 -42.57 -9.27 6.44
CA ILE A 62 -41.32 -9.80 7.00
C ILE A 62 -40.39 -10.22 5.86
N PHE A 63 -40.95 -10.89 4.85
CA PHE A 63 -40.19 -11.28 3.66
C PHE A 63 -39.66 -10.06 2.90
N GLU A 64 -40.47 -9.00 2.79
CA GLU A 64 -40.07 -7.74 2.15
C GLU A 64 -38.93 -7.05 2.92
N ILE A 65 -39.01 -6.97 4.26
CA ILE A 65 -37.91 -6.46 5.10
C ILE A 65 -36.63 -7.27 4.88
N PHE A 66 -36.73 -8.59 4.78
CA PHE A 66 -35.60 -9.46 4.48
C PHE A 66 -34.97 -9.14 3.12
N LEU A 67 -35.78 -8.94 2.07
CA LEU A 67 -35.27 -8.53 0.75
C LEU A 67 -34.61 -7.16 0.80
N PHE A 68 -35.18 -6.19 1.52
CA PHE A 68 -34.55 -4.90 1.73
C PHE A 68 -33.20 -5.02 2.45
N ALA A 69 -33.11 -5.86 3.48
CA ALA A 69 -31.84 -6.11 4.17
C ALA A 69 -30.77 -6.69 3.22
N LEU A 70 -31.14 -7.62 2.33
CA LEU A 70 -30.24 -8.14 1.31
C LEU A 70 -29.83 -7.06 0.30
N PHE A 71 -30.76 -6.21 -0.12
CA PHE A 71 -30.45 -5.08 -0.99
C PHE A 71 -29.42 -4.13 -0.36
N PHE A 72 -29.63 -3.73 0.90
CA PHE A 72 -28.66 -2.92 1.63
C PHE A 72 -27.31 -3.62 1.80
N LYS A 73 -27.29 -4.95 1.94
CA LYS A 73 -26.05 -5.73 1.97
C LYS A 73 -25.28 -5.66 0.64
N ILE A 74 -25.97 -5.76 -0.49
CA ILE A 74 -25.36 -5.62 -1.83
C ILE A 74 -24.78 -4.22 -1.99
N VAL A 75 -25.56 -3.19 -1.65
CA VAL A 75 -25.11 -1.80 -1.71
C VAL A 75 -23.88 -1.60 -0.82
N TYR A 76 -23.90 -2.15 0.40
CA TYR A 76 -22.76 -2.12 1.32
C TYR A 76 -21.52 -2.75 0.69
N ASP A 77 -21.62 -3.94 0.11
CA ASP A 77 -20.48 -4.62 -0.50
C ASP A 77 -19.91 -3.85 -1.70
N ILE A 78 -20.74 -3.13 -2.45
CA ILE A 78 -20.30 -2.26 -3.54
C ILE A 78 -19.50 -1.08 -3.00
N PHE A 79 -19.98 -0.43 -1.94
CA PHE A 79 -19.26 0.67 -1.29
C PHE A 79 -17.96 0.19 -0.65
N ASP A 80 -17.97 -0.95 0.02
CA ASP A 80 -16.80 -1.59 0.60
C ASP A 80 -15.73 -1.84 -0.47
N TRP A 81 -16.10 -2.44 -1.61
CA TRP A 81 -15.19 -2.65 -2.74
C TRP A 81 -14.71 -1.35 -3.39
N TYR A 82 -15.57 -0.33 -3.52
CA TYR A 82 -15.21 0.93 -4.16
C TYR A 82 -14.22 1.75 -3.32
N ASN A 83 -14.37 1.70 -1.99
CA ASN A 83 -13.51 2.46 -1.08
C ASN A 83 -12.23 1.73 -0.68
N ASP A 84 -12.07 0.44 -1.03
CA ASP A 84 -10.85 -0.35 -0.83
C ASP A 84 -9.85 -0.01 -1.94
N VAL A 85 -9.00 1.00 -1.68
CA VAL A 85 -8.06 1.57 -2.65
C VAL A 85 -6.66 1.72 -2.09
N TRP A 86 -5.67 1.50 -2.95
CA TRP A 86 -4.30 1.93 -2.74
C TRP A 86 -4.02 3.21 -3.49
N ILE A 87 -3.39 4.14 -2.80
CA ILE A 87 -2.99 5.42 -3.37
C ILE A 87 -1.48 5.49 -3.31
N ILE A 88 -0.87 5.53 -4.49
CA ILE A 88 0.57 5.73 -4.65
C ILE A 88 0.80 7.24 -4.72
N THR A 89 1.72 7.74 -3.91
CA THR A 89 2.06 9.15 -3.76
C THR A 89 3.58 9.29 -3.73
N HIS A 90 4.11 10.51 -3.88
CA HIS A 90 5.57 10.70 -3.84
C HIS A 90 6.21 10.32 -2.50
N ASP A 91 5.48 10.44 -1.38
CA ASP A 91 6.02 10.17 -0.04
C ASP A 91 5.83 8.71 0.42
N GLY A 92 5.03 7.93 -0.32
CA GLY A 92 4.70 6.56 0.05
C GLY A 92 3.39 6.04 -0.51
N ILE A 93 2.98 4.89 0.01
CA ILE A 93 1.77 4.16 -0.36
C ILE A 93 0.76 4.26 0.78
N PHE A 94 -0.46 4.68 0.46
CA PHE A 94 -1.57 4.76 1.41
C PHE A 94 -2.62 3.71 1.09
N ASP A 95 -2.90 2.84 2.07
CA ASP A 95 -4.00 1.90 2.06
C ASP A 95 -5.20 2.54 2.76
N ILE A 96 -6.26 2.81 1.99
CA ILE A 96 -7.51 3.33 2.52
C ILE A 96 -8.52 2.20 2.56
N LYS A 97 -8.97 1.88 3.77
CA LYS A 97 -10.05 0.92 4.01
C LYS A 97 -11.21 1.61 4.70
N TRP A 98 -12.42 1.41 4.18
CA TRP A 98 -13.63 1.94 4.77
C TRP A 98 -14.46 0.84 5.43
N LYS A 99 -14.83 1.03 6.70
CA LYS A 99 -15.75 0.15 7.44
C LYS A 99 -16.81 0.97 8.14
N LEU A 100 -18.06 0.94 7.66
CA LEU A 100 -19.33 1.48 8.22
C LEU A 100 -19.33 2.93 8.76
N PHE A 101 -18.41 3.29 9.65
CA PHE A 101 -18.24 4.61 10.27
C PHE A 101 -16.78 4.95 10.59
N LYS A 102 -15.82 4.14 10.12
CA LYS A 102 -14.38 4.33 10.32
C LYS A 102 -13.67 4.19 8.99
N SER A 103 -12.83 5.16 8.67
CA SER A 103 -11.77 5.02 7.68
C SER A 103 -10.50 4.61 8.41
N GLU A 104 -9.94 3.48 8.03
CA GLU A 104 -8.61 3.05 8.42
C GLU A 104 -7.67 3.45 7.27
N THR A 105 -6.77 4.39 7.53
CA THR A 105 -5.73 4.80 6.57
C THR A 105 -4.39 4.32 7.11
N ASN A 106 -3.73 3.43 6.39
CA ASN A 106 -2.38 2.97 6.72
C ASN A 106 -1.41 3.55 5.69
N SER A 107 -0.34 4.19 6.16
CA SER A 107 0.71 4.76 5.30
C SER A 107 1.99 3.94 5.39
N ILE A 108 2.63 3.70 4.24
CA ILE A 108 3.89 2.99 4.12
C ILE A 108 4.84 3.88 3.32
N LYS A 109 5.88 4.40 3.96
CA LYS A 109 6.95 5.15 3.26
C LYS A 109 7.84 4.20 2.46
N TYR A 110 8.44 4.66 1.36
CA TYR A 110 9.27 3.76 0.55
C TYR A 110 10.57 3.35 1.25
N GLU A 111 11.14 4.20 2.11
CA GLU A 111 12.26 3.86 3.01
C GLU A 111 12.06 2.57 3.83
N ASN A 112 10.81 2.23 4.16
CA ASN A 112 10.48 1.06 4.99
C ASN A 112 10.15 -0.19 4.16
N ILE A 113 10.15 -0.08 2.83
CA ILE A 113 9.84 -1.18 1.92
C ILE A 113 11.14 -1.90 1.60
N GLU A 114 11.22 -3.18 1.99
CA GLU A 114 12.36 -4.05 1.66
C GLU A 114 12.20 -4.68 0.28
N GLY A 115 10.96 -4.97 -0.12
CA GLY A 115 10.67 -5.57 -1.41
C GLY A 115 9.18 -5.67 -1.69
N VAL A 116 8.85 -5.88 -2.96
CA VAL A 116 7.48 -6.06 -3.43
C VAL A 116 7.41 -7.30 -4.31
N GLU A 117 6.44 -8.16 -4.04
CA GLU A 117 6.19 -9.39 -4.79
C GLU A 117 4.79 -9.36 -5.40
N VAL A 118 4.63 -9.95 -6.59
CA VAL A 118 3.34 -10.17 -7.24
C VAL A 118 3.05 -11.66 -7.33
N ILE A 119 1.92 -12.08 -6.76
CA ILE A 119 1.43 -13.47 -6.80
C ILE A 119 0.20 -13.56 -7.70
N GLU A 120 0.28 -14.38 -8.75
CA GLU A 120 -0.85 -14.68 -9.63
C GLU A 120 -1.31 -16.13 -9.43
N ASN A 121 -2.57 -16.33 -9.01
CA ASN A 121 -3.08 -17.66 -8.67
C ASN A 121 -3.73 -18.33 -9.90
N GLY A 122 -2.88 -18.85 -10.79
CA GLY A 122 -3.28 -19.74 -11.88
C GLY A 122 -3.76 -19.07 -13.17
N PHE A 123 -4.32 -19.86 -14.08
CA PHE A 123 -4.57 -19.43 -15.47
C PHE A 123 -5.67 -18.35 -15.62
N ILE A 124 -6.68 -18.39 -14.75
CA ILE A 124 -7.78 -17.40 -14.76
C ILE A 124 -7.26 -16.02 -14.38
N ASP A 125 -6.25 -15.97 -13.52
CA ASP A 125 -5.67 -14.73 -12.99
C ASP A 125 -4.88 -13.99 -14.06
N ILE A 126 -4.11 -14.75 -14.86
CA ILE A 126 -3.38 -14.26 -16.03
C ILE A 126 -4.35 -13.68 -17.08
N ILE A 127 -5.45 -14.39 -17.39
CA ILE A 127 -6.43 -13.92 -18.38
C ILE A 127 -7.10 -12.62 -17.93
N LEU A 128 -7.47 -12.56 -16.65
CA LEU A 128 -8.12 -11.39 -16.06
C LEU A 128 -7.13 -10.28 -15.72
N LYS A 129 -5.83 -10.49 -15.90
CA LYS A 129 -4.74 -9.60 -15.49
C LYS A 129 -4.89 -9.15 -14.03
N LYS A 130 -5.20 -10.12 -13.17
CA LYS A 130 -5.38 -9.91 -11.74
C LYS A 130 -4.30 -10.67 -10.97
N GLY A 131 -3.83 -10.08 -9.88
CA GLY A 131 -2.88 -10.72 -8.97
C GLY A 131 -2.90 -10.06 -7.60
N SER A 132 -2.28 -10.70 -6.63
CA SER A 132 -2.05 -10.13 -5.30
C SER A 132 -0.68 -9.46 -5.26
N ILE A 133 -0.58 -8.30 -4.63
CA ILE A 133 0.69 -7.60 -4.39
C ILE A 133 1.02 -7.75 -2.90
N ILE A 134 2.24 -8.16 -2.60
CA ILE A 134 2.76 -8.27 -1.23
C ILE A 134 3.92 -7.29 -1.10
N ILE A 135 3.82 -6.42 -0.10
CA ILE A 135 4.86 -5.46 0.28
C ILE A 135 5.50 -5.99 1.56
N HIS A 136 6.79 -6.29 1.50
CA HIS A 136 7.60 -6.67 2.64
C HIS A 136 8.18 -5.42 3.29
N LYS A 137 7.94 -5.25 4.59
CA LYS A 137 8.51 -4.14 5.38
C LYS A 137 9.62 -4.63 6.29
N ILE A 138 10.52 -3.72 6.62
CA ILE A 138 11.55 -3.94 7.62
C ILE A 138 10.89 -4.24 8.98
N GLY A 139 11.09 -5.45 9.52
CA GLY A 139 10.63 -5.84 10.87
C GLY A 139 9.42 -6.79 10.95
N ASP A 140 9.10 -7.51 9.86
CA ASP A 140 8.14 -8.65 9.77
C ASP A 140 6.64 -8.35 9.53
N GLU A 141 6.21 -7.08 9.40
CA GLU A 141 4.82 -6.79 9.01
C GLU A 141 4.66 -6.77 7.48
N GLU A 142 4.23 -7.90 6.91
CA GLU A 142 3.83 -7.98 5.50
C GLU A 142 2.49 -7.28 5.27
N PHE A 143 2.43 -6.48 4.22
CA PHE A 143 1.22 -5.81 3.79
C PHE A 143 0.81 -6.31 2.42
N SER A 144 -0.39 -6.88 2.28
CA SER A 144 -0.87 -7.43 1.02
C SER A 144 -2.19 -6.83 0.58
N ILE A 145 -2.33 -6.66 -0.73
CA ILE A 145 -3.65 -6.56 -1.36
C ILE A 145 -3.85 -7.72 -2.31
N ASP A 146 -5.03 -8.30 -2.20
CA ASP A 146 -5.48 -9.37 -3.06
C ASP A 146 -6.28 -8.85 -4.27
N GLU A 147 -6.06 -9.50 -5.41
CA GLU A 147 -6.87 -9.33 -6.61
C GLU A 147 -6.86 -7.89 -7.15
N VAL A 148 -5.68 -7.29 -7.24
CA VAL A 148 -5.41 -6.01 -7.91
C VAL A 148 -5.55 -6.16 -9.43
N TYR A 149 -6.08 -5.13 -10.11
CA TYR A 149 -6.03 -5.05 -11.57
C TYR A 149 -4.67 -4.55 -12.04
N LEU A 150 -4.03 -5.25 -12.98
CA LEU A 150 -2.69 -4.92 -13.51
C LEU A 150 -1.61 -4.79 -12.40
N PRO A 151 -1.36 -5.85 -11.61
CA PRO A 151 -0.45 -5.78 -10.47
C PRO A 151 0.99 -5.39 -10.85
N TYR A 152 1.44 -5.73 -12.06
CA TYR A 152 2.77 -5.35 -12.55
C TYR A 152 2.95 -3.86 -12.80
N ASN A 153 1.89 -3.11 -13.12
CA ASN A 153 1.99 -1.66 -13.28
C ASN A 153 2.28 -1.00 -11.93
N ALA A 154 1.50 -1.39 -10.93
CA ALA A 154 1.68 -0.96 -9.54
C ALA A 154 3.08 -1.34 -9.02
N LEU A 155 3.53 -2.58 -9.27
CA LEU A 155 4.89 -3.02 -8.91
C LEU A 155 5.96 -2.10 -9.48
N ASN A 156 5.92 -1.85 -10.80
CA ASN A 156 6.92 -1.03 -11.47
C ASN A 156 6.92 0.40 -10.94
N GLU A 157 5.75 0.95 -10.65
CA GLU A 157 5.62 2.30 -10.10
C GLU A 157 6.20 2.40 -8.69
N ILE A 158 5.87 1.44 -7.82
CA ILE A 158 6.43 1.37 -6.45
C ILE A 158 7.95 1.23 -6.52
N GLU A 159 8.48 0.32 -7.33
CA GLU A 159 9.92 0.14 -7.48
C GLU A 159 10.63 1.40 -7.99
N ASN A 160 10.00 2.17 -8.87
CA ASN A 160 10.60 3.41 -9.38
C ASN A 160 10.72 4.45 -8.27
N PHE A 161 9.66 4.66 -7.48
CA PHE A 161 9.69 5.59 -6.36
C PHE A 161 10.65 5.16 -5.25
N THR A 162 10.71 3.86 -4.91
CA THR A 162 11.71 3.35 -3.95
C THR A 162 13.14 3.60 -4.42
N LYS A 163 13.43 3.39 -5.72
CA LYS A 163 14.76 3.66 -6.28
C LYS A 163 15.10 5.15 -6.38
N GLU A 164 14.12 6.01 -6.52
CA GLU A 164 14.32 7.47 -6.50
C GLU A 164 14.65 7.93 -5.08
N GLU A 165 13.91 7.47 -4.07
CA GLU A 165 14.16 7.81 -2.67
C GLU A 165 15.53 7.28 -2.19
N GLU A 166 15.94 6.06 -2.58
CA GLU A 166 17.28 5.53 -2.31
C GLU A 166 18.42 6.32 -2.96
N LYS A 167 18.18 6.95 -4.11
CA LYS A 167 19.18 7.80 -4.79
C LYS A 167 19.26 9.18 -4.15
N GLU A 168 18.14 9.68 -3.64
CA GLU A 168 18.05 10.96 -2.94
C GLU A 168 18.59 10.88 -1.52
N GLU A 169 18.45 9.75 -0.81
CA GLU A 169 19.23 9.42 0.38
C GLU A 169 20.72 9.31 -0.03
N PRO A 170 21.56 10.32 0.21
CA PRO A 170 22.89 10.29 -0.31
C PRO A 170 23.64 9.18 0.46
N GLN A 171 24.28 8.25 -0.26
CA GLN A 171 25.42 7.49 0.30
C GLN A 171 26.41 8.42 1.01
N LYS A 172 26.46 9.69 0.61
CA LYS A 172 27.17 10.80 1.24
C LYS A 172 26.79 11.00 2.70
N ASP A 173 25.51 10.92 3.08
CA ASP A 173 25.03 11.15 4.45
C ASP A 173 25.40 9.98 5.35
N LYS A 174 25.16 8.74 4.92
CA LYS A 174 25.61 7.53 5.65
C LYS A 174 27.13 7.48 5.80
N PHE A 175 27.88 7.87 4.76
CA PHE A 175 29.34 7.98 4.80
C PHE A 175 29.81 9.10 5.72
N GLU A 176 29.19 10.27 5.68
CA GLU A 176 29.53 11.42 6.54
C GLU A 176 29.28 11.11 8.02
N LEU A 177 28.16 10.43 8.33
CA LEU A 177 27.79 10.00 9.68
C LEU A 177 28.74 8.91 10.21
N MET A 178 29.19 7.98 9.35
CA MET A 178 30.28 7.05 9.71
C MET A 178 31.60 7.78 9.95
N MET A 179 31.96 8.75 9.11
CA MET A 179 33.19 9.52 9.26
C MET A 179 33.19 10.38 10.52
N GLU A 180 32.05 10.96 10.88
CA GLU A 180 31.85 11.71 12.12
C GLU A 180 31.99 10.81 13.35
N ALA A 181 31.33 9.66 13.37
CA ALA A 181 31.42 8.69 14.46
C ALA A 181 32.86 8.15 14.62
N LEU A 182 33.53 7.84 13.49
CA LEU A 182 34.92 7.40 13.49
C LEU A 182 35.87 8.51 13.97
N SER A 183 35.63 9.77 13.56
CA SER A 183 36.42 10.92 14.01
C SER A 183 36.37 11.05 15.53
N GLY A 184 35.18 10.99 16.14
CA GLY A 184 35.02 11.04 17.60
C GLY A 184 35.78 9.92 18.34
N VAL A 185 35.74 8.69 17.82
CA VAL A 185 36.48 7.55 18.41
C VAL A 185 37.99 7.70 18.26
N VAL A 186 38.47 8.20 17.11
CA VAL A 186 39.90 8.44 16.87
C VAL A 186 40.43 9.53 17.79
N VAL A 187 39.67 10.61 17.99
CA VAL A 187 40.03 11.70 18.91
C VAL A 187 40.13 11.20 20.36
N ASP A 188 39.12 10.48 20.87
CA ASP A 188 39.15 9.94 22.24
C ASP A 188 40.28 8.92 22.46
N TYR A 189 40.61 8.11 21.45
CA TYR A 189 41.74 7.19 21.50
C TYR A 189 43.09 7.91 21.56
N MET A 190 43.24 9.05 20.87
CA MET A 190 44.49 9.81 20.88
C MET A 190 44.68 10.65 22.14
N ASP A 191 43.61 11.22 22.69
CA ASP A 191 43.65 11.94 23.98
C ASP A 191 44.14 11.02 25.11
N ARG A 192 43.72 9.75 25.09
CA ARG A 192 44.21 8.74 26.05
C ARG A 192 45.67 8.34 25.83
N LYS A 193 46.25 8.56 24.64
CA LYS A 193 47.60 8.10 24.29
C LYS A 193 48.66 9.21 24.20
N GLY A 194 48.30 10.48 24.44
CA GLY A 194 49.24 11.59 24.64
C GLY A 194 50.12 11.90 23.41
N GLY A 195 49.58 11.77 22.20
CA GLY A 195 50.34 11.92 20.96
C GLY A 195 50.04 13.20 20.18
N LYS A 196 50.96 14.17 20.21
CA LYS A 196 50.99 15.33 19.31
C LYS A 196 51.00 14.92 17.83
N LYS A 197 49.95 15.27 17.07
CA LYS A 197 49.98 15.79 15.68
C LYS A 197 48.53 15.94 15.15
N GLU A 198 47.90 17.07 15.45
CA GLU A 198 46.57 17.43 14.92
C GLU A 198 46.61 17.77 13.41
N GLU A 199 47.65 18.49 12.94
CA GLU A 199 47.74 18.97 11.53
C GLU A 199 47.76 17.85 10.47
N LYS A 200 48.38 16.70 10.75
CA LYS A 200 48.47 15.62 9.76
C LYS A 200 47.16 14.86 9.59
N ILE A 201 46.22 14.99 10.52
CA ILE A 201 44.97 14.24 10.51
C ILE A 201 43.88 15.03 9.81
N GLU A 202 43.82 16.35 9.99
CA GLU A 202 42.95 17.20 9.17
C GLU A 202 43.26 17.04 7.68
N GLU A 203 44.54 16.98 7.31
CA GLU A 203 44.97 16.71 5.93
C GLU A 203 44.49 15.33 5.44
N TYR A 204 44.60 14.27 6.26
CA TYR A 204 44.12 12.92 5.92
C TYR A 204 42.58 12.83 5.88
N LEU A 205 41.87 13.55 6.75
CA LEU A 205 40.41 13.61 6.79
C LEU A 205 39.85 14.40 5.61
N GLU A 206 40.49 15.51 5.22
CA GLU A 206 40.18 16.24 3.99
C GLU A 206 40.44 15.40 2.74
N GLU A 207 41.54 14.64 2.71
CA GLU A 207 41.89 13.76 1.60
C GLU A 207 40.88 12.61 1.47
N MET A 208 40.41 12.03 2.59
CA MET A 208 39.33 11.03 2.62
C MET A 208 37.97 11.61 2.19
N LYS A 209 37.61 12.82 2.65
CA LYS A 209 36.37 13.51 2.22
C LYS A 209 36.38 13.78 0.72
N LYS A 210 37.50 14.25 0.16
CA LYS A 210 37.67 14.42 -1.30
C LYS A 210 37.56 13.11 -2.06
N LYS A 211 38.11 12.01 -1.53
CA LYS A 211 38.07 10.71 -2.19
C LYS A 211 36.65 10.12 -2.23
N GLY A 212 35.88 10.32 -1.17
CA GLY A 212 34.46 9.94 -1.11
C GLY A 212 33.57 10.69 -2.09
N GLU A 213 33.88 11.95 -2.39
CA GLU A 213 33.17 12.74 -3.43
C GLU A 213 33.51 12.31 -4.86
N THR A 214 34.65 11.66 -5.09
CA THR A 214 35.13 11.26 -6.43
C THR A 214 34.75 9.83 -6.85
N ILE A 215 33.94 9.11 -6.07
CA ILE A 215 33.44 7.79 -6.48
C ILE A 215 32.32 7.99 -7.50
N ASP A 216 32.71 8.33 -8.73
CA ASP A 216 31.86 8.19 -9.91
C ASP A 216 31.63 6.69 -10.13
N LEU A 217 30.48 6.18 -9.65
CA LEU A 217 30.00 4.84 -9.94
C LEU A 217 29.56 4.81 -11.40
N ARG A 218 30.46 4.34 -12.26
CA ARG A 218 30.22 4.02 -13.66
C ARG A 218 29.63 2.63 -13.84
#